data_AF-A0A7J9YQR3-F1
#
_entry.id   AF-A0A7J9YQR3-F1
#
_cell.length_a   1.000
_cell.length_b   1.000
_cell.length_c   1.000
_cell.angle_alpha   90.00
_cell.angle_beta   90.00
_cell.angle_gamma   90.00
#
_symmetry.space_group_name_H-M   'P 1'
#
loop_
_entity.id
_entity.type
_entity.pdbx_description
1 polymer ?
#
loop_
_entity_poly.entity_id
_entity_poly.type
_entity_poly.pdbx_seq_one_letter_code
_entity_poly.pdbx_strand_id
1 'polypeptide(L)'
;MRASDDPRGRAPVLFGVAGLGVAACAIVLAAAGGAPYLALDSLSPWLVVYAIGLFVALFATPFAIHRALGGELEDDARWERALLLWGAVALGALAIGLLCGLPSGFGSNSLAGSVGLVTLVEAVLVLATLIVWLISG
;
A
#
# COMPACT_ATOMS: atom_id res chain seq x y z
N MET A 1 21.85 -26.23 8.58
CA MET A 1 20.70 -25.44 8.10
C MET A 1 21.23 -24.05 7.78
N ARG A 2 21.29 -23.64 6.51
CA ARG A 2 21.83 -22.30 6.17
C ARG A 2 20.86 -21.24 6.70
N ALA A 3 21.39 -20.14 7.24
CA ALA A 3 20.59 -18.99 7.69
C ALA A 3 19.69 -18.37 6.58
N SER A 4 19.82 -18.85 5.33
CA SER A 4 19.00 -18.46 4.18
C SER A 4 17.58 -19.04 4.16
N ASP A 5 17.25 -20.01 5.02
CA ASP A 5 15.96 -20.73 4.99
C ASP A 5 15.09 -20.51 6.23
N ASP A 6 15.31 -19.45 7.02
CA ASP A 6 14.34 -19.08 8.07
C ASP A 6 13.06 -18.52 7.42
N PRO A 7 11.91 -19.23 7.49
CA PRO A 7 10.66 -18.77 6.90
C PRO A 7 10.20 -17.43 7.48
N ARG A 8 10.58 -17.10 8.72
CA ARG A 8 10.25 -15.82 9.36
C ARG A 8 10.92 -14.63 8.66
N GLY A 9 12.09 -14.87 8.05
CA GLY A 9 12.83 -13.85 7.34
C GLY A 9 12.15 -13.40 6.03
N ARG A 10 11.36 -14.26 5.39
CA ARG A 10 10.67 -13.93 4.12
C ARG A 10 9.27 -13.35 4.34
N ALA A 11 8.77 -13.36 5.57
CA ALA A 11 7.38 -13.05 5.87
C ALA A 11 6.94 -11.65 5.40
N PRO A 12 7.69 -10.55 5.65
CA PRO A 12 7.27 -9.22 5.18
C PRO A 12 7.15 -9.12 3.66
N VAL A 13 8.10 -9.70 2.92
CA VAL A 13 8.07 -9.71 1.45
C VAL A 13 6.87 -10.53 0.95
N LEU A 14 6.60 -11.68 1.58
CA LEU A 14 5.46 -12.52 1.24
C LEU A 14 4.13 -11.79 1.49
N PHE A 15 3.97 -11.11 2.63
CA PHE A 15 2.77 -10.31 2.90
C PHE A 15 2.64 -9.14 1.93
N GLY A 16 3.76 -8.47 1.61
CA GLY A 16 3.80 -7.42 0.59
C GLY A 16 3.28 -7.89 -0.76
N VAL A 17 3.85 -8.97 -1.27
CA VAL A 17 3.49 -9.55 -2.58
C VAL A 17 2.07 -10.13 -2.56
N ALA A 18 1.68 -10.82 -1.49
CA ALA A 18 0.32 -11.36 -1.35
C ALA A 18 -0.73 -10.25 -1.29
N GLY A 19 -0.47 -9.18 -0.54
CA GLY A 19 -1.34 -8.00 -0.46
C GLY A 19 -1.52 -7.34 -1.83
N LEU A 20 -0.43 -7.13 -2.58
CA LEU A 20 -0.48 -6.60 -3.95
C LEU A 20 -1.25 -7.54 -4.89
N GLY A 21 -1.04 -8.85 -4.78
CA GLY A 21 -1.75 -9.85 -5.57
C GLY A 21 -3.25 -9.84 -5.29
N VAL A 22 -3.65 -9.76 -4.03
CA VAL A 22 -5.05 -9.62 -3.61
C VAL A 22 -5.65 -8.33 -4.14
N ALA A 23 -4.96 -7.20 -4.00
CA ALA A 23 -5.40 -5.91 -4.51
C ALA A 23 -5.61 -5.94 -6.04
N ALA A 24 -4.66 -6.50 -6.80
CA ALA A 24 -4.78 -6.64 -8.24
C ALA A 24 -5.97 -7.52 -8.66
N CYS A 25 -6.15 -8.66 -8.00
CA CYS A 25 -7.30 -9.55 -8.26
C CYS A 25 -8.63 -8.84 -7.93
N ALA A 26 -8.67 -8.10 -6.83
CA ALA A 26 -9.85 -7.37 -6.41
C ALA A 26 -10.25 -6.28 -7.41
N ILE A 27 -9.29 -5.58 -8.04
CA ILE A 27 -9.59 -4.62 -9.12
C ILE A 27 -10.27 -5.33 -10.30
N VAL A 28 -9.77 -6.50 -10.71
CA VAL A 28 -10.36 -7.27 -11.82
C VAL A 28 -11.78 -7.72 -11.49
N LEU A 29 -12.00 -8.20 -10.27
CA LEU A 29 -13.32 -8.64 -9.80
C LEU A 29 -14.30 -7.46 -9.63
N ALA A 30 -13.80 -6.30 -9.17
CA ALA A 30 -14.58 -5.07 -9.14
C ALA A 30 -15.02 -4.69 -10.56
N ALA A 31 -14.11 -4.70 -11.54
CA ALA A 31 -14.41 -4.41 -12.93
C ALA A 31 -15.50 -5.34 -13.50
N ALA A 32 -15.44 -6.63 -13.17
CA ALA A 32 -16.45 -7.62 -13.59
C ALA A 32 -17.82 -7.40 -12.93
N GLY A 33 -17.86 -6.84 -11.72
CA GLY A 33 -19.09 -6.51 -11.01
C GLY A 33 -19.82 -5.28 -11.55
N GLY A 34 -19.10 -4.35 -12.20
CA GLY A 34 -19.65 -3.13 -12.76
C GLY A 34 -19.94 -2.03 -11.72
N ALA A 35 -20.30 -0.85 -12.22
CA ALA A 35 -20.65 0.31 -11.41
C ALA A 35 -22.03 0.17 -10.74
N PRO A 36 -22.29 0.85 -9.61
CA PRO A 36 -21.41 1.78 -8.90
C PRO A 36 -20.35 1.06 -8.05
N TYR A 37 -19.16 1.67 -7.97
CA TYR A 37 -18.05 1.08 -7.22
C TYR A 37 -17.97 1.63 -5.80
N LEU A 38 -18.15 2.94 -5.63
CA LEU A 38 -17.86 3.64 -4.38
C LEU A 38 -19.00 4.61 -4.01
N ALA A 39 -20.17 4.05 -3.71
CA ALA A 39 -21.35 4.80 -3.26
C ALA A 39 -21.74 4.38 -1.83
N LEU A 40 -22.32 5.31 -1.06
CA LEU A 40 -22.60 5.11 0.37
C LEU A 40 -23.63 4.00 0.65
N ASP A 41 -24.54 3.79 -0.29
CA ASP A 41 -25.58 2.75 -0.27
C ASP A 41 -25.20 1.50 -1.06
N SER A 42 -24.11 1.56 -1.84
CA SER A 42 -23.72 0.53 -2.81
C SER A 42 -22.19 0.50 -2.99
N LEU A 43 -21.49 0.15 -1.91
CA LEU A 43 -20.05 -0.06 -1.92
C LEU A 43 -19.71 -1.44 -2.52
N SER A 44 -18.88 -1.46 -3.55
CA SER A 44 -18.38 -2.71 -4.12
C SER A 44 -17.54 -3.45 -3.08
N PRO A 45 -17.89 -4.70 -2.71
CA PRO A 45 -17.11 -5.48 -1.73
C PRO A 45 -15.67 -5.72 -2.22
N TRP A 46 -15.47 -5.77 -3.53
CA TRP A 46 -14.15 -5.92 -4.12
C TRP A 46 -13.27 -4.69 -3.92
N LEU A 47 -13.83 -3.47 -3.82
CA LEU A 47 -13.04 -2.31 -3.43
C LEU A 47 -12.59 -2.35 -1.97
N VAL A 48 -13.38 -2.98 -1.09
CA VAL A 48 -12.96 -3.23 0.29
C VAL A 48 -11.81 -4.22 0.33
N VAL A 49 -11.90 -5.31 -0.44
CA VAL A 49 -10.81 -6.30 -0.56
C VAL A 49 -9.55 -5.65 -1.18
N TYR A 50 -9.74 -4.78 -2.16
CA TYR A 50 -8.65 -3.99 -2.74
C TYR A 50 -7.94 -3.13 -1.68
N ALA A 51 -8.70 -2.36 -0.89
CA ALA A 51 -8.15 -1.54 0.19
C ALA A 51 -7.37 -2.39 1.20
N ILE A 52 -7.96 -3.50 1.67
CA ILE A 52 -7.27 -4.40 2.61
C ILE A 52 -5.97 -4.94 2.02
N GLY A 53 -5.98 -5.38 0.76
CA GLY A 53 -4.79 -5.89 0.08
C GLY A 53 -3.69 -4.85 -0.07
N LEU A 54 -4.06 -3.63 -0.48
CA LEU A 54 -3.13 -2.52 -0.63
C LEU A 54 -2.56 -2.09 0.72
N PHE A 55 -3.40 -2.00 1.76
CA PHE A 55 -2.98 -1.66 3.11
C PHE A 55 -1.98 -2.67 3.66
N VAL A 56 -2.24 -3.96 3.50
CA VAL A 56 -1.31 -5.03 3.89
C VAL A 56 0.03 -4.89 3.16
N ALA A 57 -0.01 -4.56 1.86
CA ALA A 57 1.21 -4.35 1.08
C ALA A 57 2.03 -3.15 1.58
N LEU A 58 1.39 -2.00 1.76
CA LEU A 58 2.02 -0.78 2.26
C LEU A 58 2.54 -0.98 3.68
N PHE A 59 1.81 -1.66 4.55
CA PHE A 59 2.22 -1.93 5.93
C PHE A 59 3.42 -2.88 6.02
N ALA A 60 3.50 -3.88 5.14
CA ALA A 60 4.63 -4.82 5.11
C ALA A 60 5.91 -4.20 4.51
N THR A 61 5.78 -3.12 3.74
CA THR A 61 6.86 -2.46 3.01
C THR A 61 8.04 -2.00 3.88
N PRO A 62 7.88 -1.25 4.99
CA PRO A 62 9.02 -0.77 5.78
C PRO A 62 9.84 -1.92 6.36
N PHE A 63 9.20 -3.02 6.77
CA PHE A 63 9.88 -4.22 7.25
C PHE A 63 10.66 -4.93 6.14
N ALA A 64 10.09 -5.02 4.94
CA ALA A 64 10.77 -5.59 3.78
C ALA A 64 11.99 -4.75 3.38
N ILE A 65 11.86 -3.41 3.40
CA ILE A 65 12.96 -2.48 3.13
C ILE A 65 14.05 -2.60 4.20
N HIS A 66 13.70 -2.53 5.48
CA HIS A 66 14.65 -2.64 6.59
C HIS A 66 15.49 -3.91 6.48
N ARG A 67 14.86 -5.04 6.12
CA ARG A 67 15.57 -6.29 5.89
C ARG A 67 16.47 -6.24 4.64
N ALA A 68 16.01 -5.63 3.55
CA ALA A 68 16.77 -5.50 2.31
C ALA A 68 18.02 -4.61 2.47
N LEU A 69 17.99 -3.65 3.40
CA LEU A 69 19.16 -2.82 3.74
C LEU A 69 20.29 -3.59 4.45
N GLY A 70 20.05 -4.83 4.89
CA GLY A 70 21.11 -5.72 5.38
C GLY A 70 21.71 -5.32 6.74
N GLY A 71 22.87 -5.90 7.07
CA GLY A 71 23.55 -5.71 8.36
C GLY A 71 24.68 -4.67 8.37
N GLU A 72 24.82 -3.87 7.31
CA GLU A 72 25.89 -2.88 7.20
C GLU A 72 25.64 -1.61 8.02
N LEU A 73 24.39 -1.40 8.45
CA LEU A 73 23.95 -0.26 9.26
C LEU A 73 23.60 -0.71 10.68
N GLU A 74 23.81 0.18 11.65
CA GLU A 74 23.22 0.06 12.99
C GLU A 74 21.68 -0.02 12.88
N ASP A 75 21.05 -0.69 13.84
CA ASP A 75 19.61 -1.01 13.75
C ASP A 75 18.73 0.24 13.65
N ASP A 76 19.06 1.28 14.43
CA ASP A 76 18.35 2.56 14.45
C ASP A 76 18.50 3.31 13.11
N ALA A 77 19.73 3.45 12.60
CA ALA A 77 20.00 4.07 11.30
C ALA A 77 19.33 3.30 10.15
N ARG A 78 19.27 1.97 10.26
CA ARG A 78 18.57 1.11 9.29
C ARG A 78 17.06 1.34 9.31
N TRP A 79 16.47 1.50 10.49
CA TRP A 79 15.05 1.84 10.64
C TRP A 79 14.73 3.22 10.10
N GLU A 80 15.53 4.23 10.43
CA GLU A 80 15.38 5.59 9.91
C GLU A 80 15.36 5.58 8.37
N ARG A 81 16.35 4.93 7.75
CA ARG A 81 16.42 4.81 6.30
C ARG A 81 15.26 4.02 5.70
N ALA A 82 14.80 2.97 6.38
CA ALA A 82 13.65 2.18 5.94
C ALA A 82 12.35 3.00 5.96
N LEU A 83 12.15 3.83 6.98
CA LEU A 83 10.99 4.72 7.10
C LEU A 83 11.01 5.82 6.02
N LEU A 84 12.18 6.40 5.72
CA LEU A 84 12.32 7.37 4.63
C LEU A 84 12.01 6.74 3.26
N LEU A 85 12.52 5.53 2.98
CA LEU A 85 12.22 4.81 1.75
C LEU A 85 10.75 4.38 1.67
N TRP A 86 10.14 4.00 2.80
CA TRP A 86 8.70 3.74 2.87
C TRP A 86 7.88 4.99 2.54
N GLY A 87 8.33 6.16 2.99
CA GLY A 87 7.77 7.46 2.58
C GLY A 87 7.87 7.70 1.07
N ALA A 88 9.00 7.36 0.45
CA ALA A 88 9.14 7.44 -1.00
C ALA A 88 8.15 6.50 -1.73
N VAL A 89 7.94 5.29 -1.22
CA VAL A 89 6.92 4.36 -1.74
C VAL A 89 5.51 4.95 -1.59
N ALA A 90 5.18 5.54 -0.44
CA ALA A 90 3.91 6.19 -0.20
C ALA A 90 3.67 7.39 -1.13
N LEU A 91 4.70 8.20 -1.42
CA LEU A 91 4.63 9.27 -2.42
C LEU A 91 4.37 8.71 -3.83
N GLY A 92 4.99 7.58 -4.18
CA GLY A 92 4.71 6.89 -5.44
C GLY A 92 3.25 6.41 -5.53
N ALA A 93 2.74 5.79 -4.47
CA ALA A 93 1.34 5.38 -4.37
C ALA A 93 0.39 6.59 -4.46
N LEU A 94 0.72 7.69 -3.78
CA LEU A 94 -0.04 8.95 -3.86
C LEU A 94 -0.11 9.46 -5.30
N ALA A 95 1.02 9.51 -6.00
CA ALA A 95 1.07 9.93 -7.39
C ALA A 95 0.21 9.03 -8.30
N ILE A 96 0.27 7.70 -8.12
CA ILE A 96 -0.57 6.75 -8.84
C ILE A 96 -2.06 6.99 -8.55
N GLY A 97 -2.42 7.18 -7.27
CA GLY A 97 -3.79 7.47 -6.85
C GLY A 97 -4.34 8.75 -7.49
N LEU A 98 -3.52 9.81 -7.52
CA LEU A 98 -3.87 11.07 -8.18
C LEU A 98 -4.01 10.90 -9.70
N LEU A 99 -3.07 10.20 -10.35
CA LEU A 99 -3.09 9.97 -11.80
C LEU A 99 -4.32 9.15 -12.24
N CYS A 100 -4.74 8.16 -11.44
CA CYS A 100 -5.94 7.38 -11.72
C CYS A 100 -7.22 8.15 -11.40
N GLY A 101 -7.19 8.92 -10.31
CA GLY A 101 -8.38 9.57 -9.75
C GLY A 101 -8.78 10.87 -10.43
N LEU A 102 -7.82 11.78 -10.64
CA LEU A 102 -8.07 13.13 -11.16
C LEU A 102 -8.79 13.15 -12.52
N PRO A 103 -8.43 12.33 -13.53
CA PRO A 103 -9.12 12.34 -14.83
C PRO A 103 -10.60 11.98 -14.76
N SER A 104 -11.02 11.27 -13.71
CA SER A 104 -12.41 10.88 -13.51
C SER A 104 -13.10 11.63 -12.37
N GLY A 105 -12.44 12.66 -11.83
CA GLY A 105 -12.93 13.45 -10.70
C GLY A 105 -13.20 12.63 -9.44
N PHE A 106 -12.51 11.49 -9.28
CA PHE A 106 -12.77 10.50 -8.23
C PHE A 106 -14.22 9.99 -8.21
N GLY A 107 -14.89 9.95 -9.36
CA GLY A 107 -16.30 9.56 -9.47
C GLY A 107 -16.56 8.11 -9.06
N SER A 108 -17.62 7.88 -8.28
CA SER A 108 -18.04 6.55 -7.79
C SER A 108 -18.45 5.55 -8.88
N ASN A 109 -18.85 6.05 -10.05
CA ASN A 109 -19.16 5.25 -11.24
C ASN A 109 -17.93 4.93 -12.09
N SER A 110 -16.77 5.51 -11.75
CA SER A 110 -15.49 5.25 -12.40
C SER A 110 -14.67 4.27 -11.57
N LEU A 111 -14.29 3.15 -12.16
CA LEU A 111 -13.41 2.19 -11.49
C LEU A 111 -12.06 2.84 -11.18
N ALA A 112 -11.46 3.51 -12.17
CA ALA A 112 -10.19 4.21 -12.00
C ALA A 112 -10.29 5.34 -10.95
N GLY A 113 -11.44 6.03 -10.90
CA GLY A 113 -11.71 7.07 -9.92
C GLY A 113 -11.75 6.52 -8.50
N SER A 114 -12.46 5.41 -8.33
CA SER A 114 -12.65 4.75 -7.04
C SER A 114 -11.36 4.10 -6.53
N VAL A 115 -10.64 3.38 -7.39
CA VAL A 115 -9.31 2.81 -7.09
C VAL A 115 -8.32 3.94 -6.77
N GLY A 116 -8.32 5.00 -7.57
CA GLY A 116 -7.46 6.16 -7.35
C GLY A 116 -7.72 6.84 -6.00
N LEU A 117 -9.00 6.99 -5.62
CA LEU A 117 -9.38 7.54 -4.31
C LEU A 117 -8.89 6.68 -3.15
N VAL A 118 -9.11 5.37 -3.20
CA VAL A 118 -8.66 4.44 -2.13
C VAL A 118 -7.14 4.44 -2.02
N THR A 119 -6.42 4.36 -3.15
CA THR A 119 -4.95 4.44 -3.18
C THR A 119 -4.45 5.73 -2.54
N LEU A 120 -5.08 6.86 -2.88
CA LEU A 120 -4.73 8.17 -2.36
C LEU A 120 -4.92 8.22 -0.84
N VAL A 121 -6.05 7.72 -0.33
CA VAL A 121 -6.34 7.70 1.12
C VAL A 121 -5.28 6.89 1.86
N GLU A 122 -4.95 5.70 1.39
CA GLU A 122 -3.95 4.86 2.06
C GLU A 122 -2.55 5.45 2.01
N ALA A 123 -2.16 6.05 0.88
CA ALA A 123 -0.90 6.76 0.77
C ALA A 123 -0.82 7.94 1.75
N VAL A 124 -1.91 8.73 1.89
CA VAL A 124 -1.99 9.83 2.86
C VAL A 124 -1.87 9.32 4.29
N LEU A 125 -2.47 8.18 4.64
CA LEU A 125 -2.35 7.59 5.98
C LEU A 125 -0.89 7.23 6.32
N VAL A 126 -0.16 6.66 5.36
CA VAL A 126 1.26 6.34 5.54
C VAL A 126 2.07 7.63 5.71
N LEU A 127 1.85 8.63 4.86
CA LEU A 127 2.55 9.91 4.94
C LEU A 127 2.25 10.65 6.25
N ALA A 128 1.01 10.64 6.71
CA ALA A 128 0.62 11.21 8.00
C ALA A 128 1.35 10.52 9.16
N THR A 129 1.47 9.19 9.10
CA THR A 129 2.23 8.41 10.10
C THR A 129 3.70 8.83 10.12
N LEU A 130 4.31 9.01 8.95
CA LEU A 130 5.71 9.46 8.84
C LEU A 130 5.90 10.91 9.31
N ILE A 131 4.95 11.80 9.04
CA ILE A 131 4.97 13.18 9.54
C ILE A 131 4.95 13.18 11.06
N VAL A 132 4.03 12.41 11.68
CA VAL A 132 3.94 12.27 13.14
C VAL A 132 5.24 11.73 13.71
N TRP A 133 5.83 10.72 13.08
CA TRP A 133 7.13 10.18 13.48
C TRP A 133 8.24 11.25 13.41
N LEU A 134 8.34 12.00 12.31
CA LEU A 134 9.37 13.04 12.12
C LEU A 134 9.28 14.18 13.15
N ILE A 135 8.07 14.57 13.57
CA ILE A 135 7.88 15.64 14.58
C ILE A 135 7.98 15.15 16.02
N SER A 136 8.04 13.83 16.24
CA SER A 136 8.13 13.24 17.58
C SER A 136 9.58 13.07 18.07
N GLY A 137 10.56 13.29 17.19
CA GLY A 137 11.99 13.34 17.52
C GLY A 137 12.45 14.74 17.92
#